data_AF-J0QXR5-F1
#
_entry.id   AF-J0QXR5-F1
#
_cell.length_a   1.000
_cell.length_b   1.000
_cell.length_c   1.000
_cell.angle_alpha   90.00
_cell.angle_beta   90.00
_cell.angle_gamma   90.00
#
_symmetry.space_group_name_H-M   'P 1'
#
loop_
_entity.id
_entity.type
_entity.pdbx_description
1 polymer ?
#
loop_
_entity_poly.entity_id
_entity_poly.type
_entity_poly.pdbx_seq_one_letter_code
_entity_poly.pdbx_strand_id
1 'polypeptide(L)' 'MSTLLAQLKGKFVLSLNNVLKVRKTFSQFKIKEVKILYSCNASNNAIPGKELIITTCDF' A
#
# COMPACT_ATOMS: atom_id res chain seq x y z
N MET A 1 12.59 3.54 -6.82
CA MET A 1 12.03 2.59 -5.82
C MET A 1 11.20 1.48 -6.47
N SER A 2 10.12 1.79 -7.22
CA SER A 2 9.32 0.76 -7.90
C SER A 2 10.14 -0.14 -8.84
N THR A 3 11.07 0.43 -9.60
CA THR A 3 12.01 -0.30 -10.46
C THR A 3 12.93 -1.25 -9.69
N LEU A 4 13.43 -0.81 -8.52
CA LEU A 4 14.27 -1.63 -7.64
C LEU A 4 13.49 -2.84 -7.09
N LEU A 5 12.24 -2.62 -6.66
CA LEU A 5 11.37 -3.69 -6.17
C LEU A 5 11.00 -4.71 -7.26
N ALA A 6 10.97 -4.30 -8.53
CA ALA A 6 10.72 -5.22 -9.64
C ALA A 6 11.89 -6.18 -9.89
N GLN A 7 13.11 -5.78 -9.52
CA GLN A 7 14.32 -6.59 -9.64
C GLN A 7 14.57 -7.47 -8.40
N LEU A 8 13.74 -7.32 -7.35
CA LEU A 8 13.88 -8.09 -6.12
C LEU A 8 13.59 -9.57 -6.40
N LYS A 9 14.56 -10.45 -6.17
CA LYS A 9 14.38 -11.92 -6.29
C LYS A 9 13.59 -12.54 -5.13
N GLY A 10 12.89 -11.72 -4.36
CA GLY A 10 12.16 -12.11 -3.15
C GLY A 10 10.70 -11.69 -3.17
N LYS A 11 9.99 -12.03 -2.09
CA LYS A 11 8.61 -11.60 -1.87
C LYS A 11 8.58 -10.32 -1.04
N PHE A 12 7.66 -9.42 -1.35
CA PHE A 12 7.45 -8.23 -0.54
C PHE A 12 5.97 -7.88 -0.41
N VAL A 13 5.68 -7.16 0.67
CA VAL A 13 4.41 -6.47 0.89
C VAL A 13 4.74 -5.04 1.29
N LEU A 14 4.09 -4.09 0.64
CA LEU A 14 4.26 -2.66 0.89
C LEU A 14 2.87 -2.04 1.09
N SER A 15 2.69 -1.27 2.17
CA SER A 15 1.50 -0.44 2.33
C SER A 15 1.82 1.03 2.08
N LEU A 16 0.99 1.71 1.29
CA LEU A 16 1.10 3.14 1.00
C LEU A 16 -0.28 3.78 0.93
N ASN A 17 -0.33 5.10 1.18
CA ASN A 17 -1.55 5.89 1.00
C ASN A 17 -2.12 5.76 -0.41
N ASN A 18 -3.44 5.65 -0.52
CA ASN A 18 -4.15 5.52 -1.78
C ASN A 18 -4.23 6.87 -2.53
N VAL A 19 -3.17 7.19 -3.28
CA VAL A 19 -3.11 8.37 -4.15
C VAL A 19 -2.80 7.97 -5.60
N LEU A 20 -3.23 8.79 -6.56
CA LEU A 20 -3.09 8.48 -7.99
C LEU A 20 -1.64 8.22 -8.41
N LYS A 21 -0.70 8.98 -7.84
CA LYS A 21 0.74 8.82 -8.11
C LYS A 21 1.24 7.43 -7.73
N VAL A 22 0.84 6.93 -6.56
CA VAL A 22 1.22 5.58 -6.08
C VAL A 22 0.65 4.51 -7.00
N ARG A 23 -0.62 4.59 -7.38
CA ARG A 23 -1.24 3.64 -8.32
C ARG A 23 -0.51 3.58 -9.65
N LYS A 24 -0.15 4.74 -10.22
CA LYS A 24 0.58 4.81 -11.49
C LYS A 24 2.01 4.27 -11.35
N THR A 25 2.72 4.62 -10.29
CA THR A 25 4.11 4.21 -10.09
C THR A 25 4.27 2.70 -9.83
N PHE A 26 3.27 2.06 -9.23
CA PHE A 26 3.32 0.65 -8.85
C PHE A 26 2.35 -0.25 -9.64
N SER A 27 1.79 0.25 -10.76
CA SER A 27 0.76 -0.43 -11.56
C SER A 27 1.18 -1.81 -12.10
N GLN A 28 2.48 -2.07 -12.17
CA GLN A 28 3.04 -3.36 -12.59
C GLN A 28 2.93 -4.47 -11.54
N PHE A 29 2.59 -4.14 -10.29
CA PHE A 29 2.45 -5.12 -9.20
C PHE A 29 0.98 -5.39 -8.89
N LYS A 30 0.71 -6.41 -8.07
CA LYS A 30 -0.63 -6.63 -7.53
C LYS A 30 -0.95 -5.54 -6.51
N ILE A 31 -2.08 -4.88 -6.68
CA ILE A 31 -2.54 -3.79 -5.82
C ILE A 31 -3.92 -4.14 -5.25
N LYS A 32 -4.08 -4.05 -3.93
CA LYS A 32 -5.35 -4.17 -3.22
C LYS A 32 -5.64 -2.90 -2.45
N GLU A 33 -6.78 -2.26 -2.71
CA GLU A 33 -7.26 -1.14 -1.89
C GLU A 33 -7.83 -1.66 -0.58
N VAL A 34 -7.46 -1.02 0.53
CA VAL A 34 -7.94 -1.36 1.86
C VAL A 34 -8.42 -0.08 2.55
N LYS A 35 -9.58 -0.18 3.23
CA LYS A 35 -10.09 0.87 4.10
C LYS A 35 -9.48 0.70 5.48
N ILE A 36 -9.02 1.79 6.06
CA ILE A 36 -8.34 1.78 7.36
C ILE A 36 -8.82 2.95 8.22
N LEU A 37 -8.45 2.92 9.48
CA LEU A 37 -8.69 3.98 10.45
C LEU A 37 -7.34 4.39 11.04
N TYR A 38 -7.00 5.68 10.92
CA TYR A 38 -5.82 6.25 11.56
C TYR A 38 -6.21 6.97 12.84
N SER A 39 -5.41 6.87 13.90
CA SER A 39 -5.58 7.66 15.10
C SER A 39 -4.21 8.11 15.63
N CYS A 40 -4.14 9.35 16.10
CA CYS A 40 -3.00 9.84 16.86
C CYS A 40 -3.32 9.61 18.34
N ASN A 41 -2.96 8.43 18.88
CA ASN A 41 -3.31 7.88 20.21
C ASN A 41 -4.58 6.99 20.19
N ALA A 42 -4.77 6.16 21.24
CA ALA A 42 -5.94 5.31 21.49
C ALA A 42 -7.24 6.11 21.79
N SER A 43 -7.31 7.34 21.31
CA SER A 43 -8.48 8.21 21.34
C SER A 43 -9.54 7.71 20.37
N ASN A 44 -10.82 7.90 20.72
CA ASN A 44 -11.97 7.57 19.88
C ASN A 44 -12.09 8.41 18.58
N ASN A 45 -11.15 9.31 18.30
CA ASN A 45 -11.16 10.18 17.12
C ASN A 45 -10.43 9.55 15.93
N ALA A 46 -10.80 8.32 15.59
CA ALA A 46 -10.22 7.63 14.45
C ALA A 46 -10.68 8.25 13.13
N ILE A 47 -9.73 8.58 12.25
CA ILE A 47 -9.95 9.20 10.96
C ILE A 47 -9.95 8.11 9.87
N PRO A 48 -11.02 8.01 9.05
CA PRO A 48 -11.05 7.06 7.95
C PRO A 48 -10.02 7.41 6.89
N GLY A 49 -9.24 6.40 6.51
CA GLY A 49 -8.22 6.47 5.48
C GLY A 49 -8.36 5.35 4.45
N LYS A 50 -7.60 5.47 3.37
CA LYS A 50 -7.48 4.45 2.34
C LYS A 50 -6.01 4.19 2.05
N GLU A 51 -5.65 2.92 2.09
CA GLU A 51 -4.31 2.43 1.74
C GLU A 51 -4.37 1.50 0.53
N LEU A 52 -3.19 1.29 -0.05
CA LEU A 52 -2.93 0.33 -1.11
C LEU A 52 -1.89 -0.66 -0.61
N ILE A 53 -2.28 -1.93 -0.57
CA ILE A 53 -1.37 -3.04 -0.37
C ILE A 53 -0.82 -3.44 -1.73
N ILE A 54 0.50 -3.31 -1.89
CA ILE A 54 1.25 -3.61 -3.11
C ILE A 54 2.14 -4.82 -2.83
N THR A 55 2.02 -5.89 -3.61
CA THR A 55 2.75 -7.14 -3.33
C THR A 55 3.09 -7.95 -4.57
N THR A 56 4.08 -8.83 -4.43
CA THR A 56 4.37 -9.92 -5.37
C THR A 56 3.77 -11.26 -4.94
N CYS A 57 3.21 -11.35 -3.72
CA CYS A 57 2.56 -12.54 -3.20
C CYS A 57 1.21 -12.82 -3.87
N ASP A 58 0.81 -14.10 -3.89
CA ASP A 58 -0.57 -14.51 -4.14
C ASP A 58 -1.38 -14.39 -2.83
N PHE A 59 -2.65 -14.00 -2.95
CA PHE A 59 -3.59 -13.85 -1.83
C PHE A 59 -4.56 -15.03 -1.79
#